data_AF-A0A1L0C5C5-F1
#
_entry.id   AF-A0A1L0C5C5-F1
#
_cell.length_a   1.000
_cell.length_b   1.000
_cell.length_c   1.000
_cell.angle_alpha   90.00
_cell.angle_beta   90.00
_cell.angle_gamma   90.00
#
_symmetry.space_group_name_H-M   'P 1'
#
loop_
_entity.id
_entity.type
_entity.pdbx_description
1 polymer ?
#
loop_
_entity_poly.entity_id
_entity_poly.type
_entity_poly.pdbx_seq_one_letter_code
_entity_poly.pdbx_strand_id
1 'polypeptide(L)'
;MIELIALTAQVSEDESFLLSTVLTLGALTLAKRDFVEQRSKQLLSGDNLEHALRAPFVASEAYIYFLQAREYIPKMVENPTRHGFRGLSLISNLMSMLLTTESQMYVSYHALHVAVSIGLDKLAVLDAHSDDFGLVIALWEIWSATCMLSSFHGVLPPIKREDIKATLDLNIVPEYASTFFQLRVQLAELLCQVTTISHPPEAHMSDAEMRRALMALMLRMNNLEEQYATDEHTFKRQELLILELKCWKSQVNMLSSLPSMVLKVNVRAVVEARNIIKELWSYYNPDSIVEGSMLAHLDWNFTYPLRTATICAFTATTVISRFISSEAYLTYDYFEYQLGRKVLITLTSIMPVNKHFLLDLDAMRDL
;
A
#
# COMPACT_ATOMS: atom_id res chain seq x y z
N MET A 1 26.20 12.85 -20.86
CA MET A 1 26.45 14.14 -20.18
C MET A 1 26.27 14.05 -18.66
N ILE A 2 25.34 13.22 -18.15
CA ILE A 2 25.21 12.90 -16.71
C ILE A 2 26.40 12.06 -16.19
N GLU A 3 26.97 11.19 -17.03
CA GLU A 3 28.15 10.37 -16.67
C GLU A 3 29.43 11.19 -16.41
N LEU A 4 29.52 12.44 -16.92
CA LEU A 4 30.75 13.23 -16.80
C LEU A 4 30.84 14.03 -15.49
N ILE A 5 29.71 14.24 -14.80
CA ILE A 5 29.68 14.99 -13.51
C ILE A 5 30.01 14.06 -12.34
N ALA A 6 29.81 12.74 -12.48
CA ALA A 6 30.05 11.74 -11.44
C ALA A 6 31.56 11.45 -11.16
N LEU A 7 32.48 11.98 -11.96
CA LEU A 7 33.90 11.57 -11.94
C LEU A 7 34.87 12.52 -11.19
N THR A 8 34.38 13.55 -10.49
CA THR A 8 35.27 14.55 -9.85
C THR A 8 35.02 14.85 -8.37
N ALA A 9 34.01 14.25 -7.75
CA ALA A 9 33.80 14.33 -6.30
C ALA A 9 33.73 12.93 -5.71
N GLN A 10 34.37 12.72 -4.57
CA GLN A 10 34.20 11.51 -3.76
C GLN A 10 32.78 11.57 -3.17
N VAL A 11 31.80 11.11 -3.95
CA VAL A 11 30.38 11.13 -3.58
C VAL A 11 30.22 10.30 -2.31
N SER A 12 29.56 10.88 -1.31
CA SER A 12 29.31 10.16 -0.06
C SER A 12 28.37 8.98 -0.30
N GLU A 13 28.46 7.94 0.54
CA GLU A 13 27.62 6.74 0.37
C GLU A 13 26.11 7.08 0.45
N ASP A 14 25.73 8.07 1.25
CA ASP A 14 24.37 8.62 1.33
C ASP A 14 23.90 9.19 -0.01
N GLU A 15 24.75 9.95 -0.68
CA GLU A 15 24.45 10.54 -1.99
C GLU A 15 24.38 9.47 -3.07
N SER A 16 25.26 8.46 -3.04
CA SER A 16 25.19 7.32 -3.95
C SER A 16 23.91 6.50 -3.74
N PHE A 17 23.53 6.25 -2.48
CA PHE A 17 22.29 5.55 -2.15
C PHE A 17 21.07 6.31 -2.65
N LEU A 18 20.99 7.61 -2.37
CA LEU A 18 19.90 8.45 -2.85
C LEU A 18 19.86 8.56 -4.37
N LEU A 19 21.01 8.71 -5.02
CA LEU A 19 21.10 8.77 -6.48
C LEU A 19 20.56 7.48 -7.10
N SER A 20 21.04 6.31 -6.67
CA SER A 20 20.53 5.02 -7.15
C SER A 20 19.04 4.85 -6.87
N THR A 21 18.56 5.30 -5.70
CA THR A 21 17.14 5.27 -5.36
C THR A 21 16.30 6.13 -6.31
N VAL A 22 16.73 7.38 -6.57
CA VAL A 22 16.02 8.31 -7.46
C VAL A 22 16.09 7.84 -8.91
N LEU A 23 17.23 7.31 -9.37
CA LEU A 23 17.36 6.72 -10.71
C LEU A 23 16.45 5.50 -10.89
N THR A 24 16.31 4.67 -9.86
CA THR A 24 15.34 3.57 -9.85
C THR A 24 13.92 4.08 -10.05
N LEU A 25 13.49 5.09 -9.28
CA LEU A 25 12.16 5.68 -9.42
C LEU A 25 11.93 6.29 -10.80
N GLY A 26 12.92 7.02 -11.32
CA GLY A 26 12.87 7.59 -12.66
C GLY A 26 12.71 6.51 -13.73
N ALA A 27 13.50 5.43 -13.65
CA ALA A 27 13.41 4.30 -14.57
C ALA A 27 12.06 3.56 -14.45
N LEU A 28 11.53 3.34 -13.23
CA LEU A 28 10.19 2.77 -13.04
C LEU A 28 9.10 3.68 -13.64
N THR A 29 9.23 4.99 -13.48
CA THR A 29 8.30 5.98 -14.08
C THR A 29 8.31 5.93 -15.61
N LEU A 30 9.46 5.65 -16.22
CA LEU A 30 9.56 5.51 -17.68
C LEU A 30 9.02 4.15 -18.14
N ALA A 31 9.40 3.04 -17.47
CA ALA A 31 8.88 1.72 -17.75
C ALA A 31 7.34 1.65 -17.64
N LYS A 32 6.74 2.43 -16.73
CA LYS A 32 5.28 2.64 -16.62
C LYS A 32 4.65 3.03 -17.95
N ARG A 33 5.19 4.04 -18.63
CA ARG A 33 4.63 4.54 -19.89
C ARG A 33 4.53 3.42 -20.92
N ASP A 34 5.56 2.58 -20.97
CA ASP A 34 5.67 1.48 -21.90
C ASP A 34 4.74 0.30 -21.51
N PHE A 35 4.56 0.00 -20.21
CA PHE A 35 3.61 -1.01 -19.74
C PHE A 35 2.15 -0.64 -20.03
N VAL A 36 1.78 0.64 -19.81
CA VAL A 36 0.44 1.14 -20.12
C VAL A 36 0.18 1.03 -21.62
N GLU A 37 1.13 1.48 -22.46
CA GLU A 37 0.99 1.38 -23.92
C GLU A 37 0.84 -0.08 -24.40
N GLN A 38 1.63 -1.01 -23.84
CA GLN A 38 1.52 -2.44 -24.15
C GLN A 38 0.17 -3.01 -23.75
N ARG A 39 -0.32 -2.69 -22.54
CA ARG A 39 -1.61 -3.21 -22.06
C ARG A 39 -2.76 -2.66 -22.89
N SER A 40 -2.76 -1.37 -23.22
CA SER A 40 -3.77 -0.79 -24.10
C SER A 40 -3.79 -1.47 -25.46
N LYS A 41 -2.62 -1.77 -26.04
CA LYS A 41 -2.54 -2.52 -27.32
C LYS A 41 -3.08 -3.95 -27.20
N GLN A 42 -2.73 -4.68 -26.14
CA GLN A 42 -3.20 -6.05 -25.90
C GLN A 42 -4.72 -6.12 -25.69
N LEU A 43 -5.28 -5.13 -25.00
CA LEU A 43 -6.71 -5.02 -24.78
C LEU A 43 -7.47 -4.70 -26.07
N LEU A 44 -6.94 -3.78 -26.88
CA LEU A 44 -7.50 -3.43 -28.20
C LEU A 44 -7.40 -4.58 -29.21
N SER A 45 -6.43 -5.49 -29.07
CA SER A 45 -6.29 -6.68 -29.92
C SER A 45 -7.20 -7.84 -29.50
N GLY A 46 -7.90 -7.73 -28.36
CA GLY A 46 -8.72 -8.83 -27.81
C GLY A 46 -7.90 -10.00 -27.26
N ASP A 47 -6.61 -9.79 -26.97
CA ASP A 47 -5.73 -10.83 -26.43
C ASP A 47 -6.11 -11.19 -24.98
N ASN A 48 -5.92 -12.47 -24.62
CA ASN A 48 -6.22 -12.95 -23.28
C ASN A 48 -5.30 -12.28 -22.23
N LEU A 49 -5.90 -11.64 -21.23
CA LEU A 49 -5.24 -10.89 -20.16
C LEU A 49 -4.29 -11.71 -19.28
N GLU A 50 -4.43 -13.04 -19.33
CA GLU A 50 -3.55 -14.00 -18.67
C GLU A 50 -2.12 -13.98 -19.26
N HIS A 51 -1.94 -13.50 -20.49
CA HIS A 51 -0.59 -13.29 -21.04
C HIS A 51 0.06 -12.09 -20.38
N ALA A 52 1.18 -12.34 -19.70
CA ALA A 52 1.97 -11.31 -19.05
C ALA A 52 2.51 -10.28 -20.06
N LEU A 53 2.50 -9.01 -19.68
CA LEU A 53 3.15 -7.94 -20.44
C LEU A 53 4.65 -8.22 -20.57
N ARG A 54 5.24 -7.85 -21.72
CA ARG A 54 6.69 -7.93 -21.86
C ARG A 54 7.32 -6.80 -21.04
N ALA A 55 8.23 -7.15 -20.15
CA ALA A 55 8.97 -6.14 -19.38
C ALA A 55 9.71 -5.19 -20.35
N PRO A 56 9.44 -3.87 -20.31
CA PRO A 56 10.18 -2.89 -21.08
C PRO A 56 11.67 -2.95 -20.74
N PHE A 57 12.54 -2.60 -21.69
CA PHE A 57 13.98 -2.53 -21.44
C PHE A 57 14.33 -1.64 -20.23
N VAL A 58 13.61 -0.53 -20.06
CA VAL A 58 13.79 0.42 -18.94
C VAL A 58 13.44 -0.20 -17.57
N ALA A 59 12.65 -1.27 -17.53
CA ALA A 59 12.41 -2.04 -16.30
C ALA A 59 13.68 -2.78 -15.84
N SER A 60 14.55 -3.19 -16.78
CA SER A 60 15.85 -3.79 -16.45
C SER A 60 16.81 -2.76 -15.84
N GLU A 61 16.81 -1.52 -16.34
CA GLU A 61 17.60 -0.41 -15.76
C GLU A 61 17.13 -0.08 -14.34
N ALA A 62 15.80 0.00 -14.13
CA ALA A 62 15.23 0.18 -12.79
C ALA A 62 15.72 -0.90 -11.82
N TYR A 63 15.75 -2.16 -12.26
CA TYR A 63 16.25 -3.26 -11.44
C TYR A 63 17.74 -3.14 -11.12
N ILE A 64 18.57 -2.70 -12.07
CA ILE A 64 20.00 -2.48 -11.85
C ILE A 64 20.23 -1.38 -10.79
N TYR A 65 19.57 -0.22 -10.93
CA TYR A 65 19.68 0.85 -9.95
C TYR A 65 19.13 0.44 -8.58
N PHE A 66 18.07 -0.37 -8.56
CA PHE A 66 17.53 -0.92 -7.32
C PHE A 66 18.54 -1.83 -6.62
N LEU A 67 19.21 -2.73 -7.35
CA LEU A 67 20.24 -3.59 -6.79
C LEU A 67 21.39 -2.79 -6.18
N GLN A 68 21.83 -1.73 -6.86
CA GLN A 68 22.84 -0.80 -6.33
C GLN A 68 22.35 -0.12 -5.04
N ALA A 69 21.14 0.44 -5.04
CA ALA A 69 20.56 1.06 -3.84
C ALA A 69 20.46 0.06 -2.68
N ARG A 70 20.08 -1.19 -2.98
CA ARG A 70 19.93 -2.26 -2.00
C ARG A 70 21.24 -2.59 -1.28
N GLU A 71 22.39 -2.51 -1.95
CA GLU A 71 23.71 -2.76 -1.35
C GLU A 71 24.06 -1.76 -0.25
N TYR A 72 23.50 -0.54 -0.30
CA TYR A 72 23.73 0.48 0.72
C TYR A 72 22.79 0.37 1.92
N ILE A 73 21.66 -0.36 1.83
CA ILE A 73 20.65 -0.44 2.89
C ILE A 73 21.26 -0.81 4.26
N PRO A 74 22.11 -1.86 4.39
CA PRO A 74 22.70 -2.20 5.69
C PRO A 74 23.47 -1.04 6.30
N LYS A 75 24.24 -0.29 5.49
CA LYS A 75 25.02 0.86 5.95
C LYS A 75 24.14 2.03 6.38
N MET A 76 23.03 2.27 5.68
CA MET A 76 22.05 3.31 6.06
C MET A 76 21.39 3.01 7.40
N VAL A 77 21.26 1.72 7.74
CA VAL A 77 20.74 1.27 9.04
C VAL A 77 21.80 1.36 10.14
N GLU A 78 23.05 1.00 9.83
CA GLU A 78 24.18 1.09 10.76
C GLU A 78 24.58 2.54 11.09
N ASN A 79 24.47 3.45 10.11
CA ASN A 79 24.77 4.87 10.25
C ASN A 79 23.55 5.72 9.85
N PRO A 80 22.55 5.87 10.73
CA PRO A 80 21.31 6.58 10.42
C PRO A 80 21.52 8.04 10.04
N THR A 81 21.04 8.44 8.86
CA THR A 81 21.03 9.83 8.40
C THR A 81 19.67 10.23 7.84
N ARG A 82 19.43 11.54 7.72
CA ARG A 82 18.23 12.09 7.04
C ARG A 82 18.17 11.64 5.58
N HIS A 83 19.32 11.50 4.90
CA HIS A 83 19.39 11.05 3.52
C HIS A 83 19.09 9.55 3.40
N GLY A 84 19.65 8.73 4.29
CA GLY A 84 19.30 7.31 4.41
C GLY A 84 17.81 7.11 4.64
N PHE A 85 17.20 7.89 5.55
CA PHE A 85 15.76 7.84 5.79
C PHE A 85 14.92 8.18 4.55
N ARG A 86 15.28 9.24 3.82
CA ARG A 86 14.62 9.62 2.55
C ARG A 86 14.64 8.47 1.56
N GLY A 87 15.82 7.89 1.32
CA GLY A 87 15.97 6.80 0.36
C GLY A 87 15.17 5.56 0.74
N LEU A 88 15.27 5.12 2.02
CA LEU A 88 14.48 3.99 2.51
C LEU A 88 12.98 4.24 2.40
N SER A 89 12.52 5.45 2.69
CA SER A 89 11.10 5.82 2.59
C SER A 89 10.59 5.75 1.15
N LEU A 90 11.39 6.22 0.19
CA LEU A 90 11.10 6.14 -1.23
C LEU A 90 11.04 4.67 -1.70
N ILE A 91 12.00 3.85 -1.30
CA ILE A 91 12.05 2.42 -1.65
C ILE A 91 10.78 1.71 -1.16
N SER A 92 10.43 1.85 0.12
CA SER A 92 9.30 1.09 0.68
C SER A 92 7.93 1.51 0.15
N ASN A 93 7.71 2.81 -0.14
CA ASN A 93 6.40 3.30 -0.53
C ASN A 93 6.18 3.38 -2.05
N LEU A 94 7.24 3.57 -2.83
CA LEU A 94 7.12 3.86 -4.27
C LEU A 94 7.67 2.75 -5.17
N MET A 95 8.48 1.82 -4.63
CA MET A 95 9.04 0.70 -5.40
C MET A 95 8.30 -0.62 -5.15
N SER A 96 7.00 -0.58 -4.83
CA SER A 96 6.25 -1.79 -4.47
C SER A 96 6.08 -2.79 -5.61
N MET A 97 6.44 -2.42 -6.85
CA MET A 97 6.53 -3.36 -7.99
C MET A 97 7.79 -4.22 -7.97
N LEU A 98 8.83 -3.81 -7.23
CA LEU A 98 10.11 -4.51 -7.13
C LEU A 98 10.23 -5.32 -5.83
N LEU A 99 9.31 -5.12 -4.88
CA LEU A 99 9.39 -5.66 -3.54
C LEU A 99 8.14 -6.49 -3.23
N THR A 100 8.31 -7.71 -2.74
CA THR A 100 7.22 -8.48 -2.12
C THR A 100 6.72 -7.75 -0.87
N THR A 101 5.55 -8.12 -0.35
CA THR A 101 5.02 -7.52 0.89
C THR A 101 5.96 -7.70 2.09
N GLU A 102 6.64 -8.85 2.19
CA GLU A 102 7.64 -9.13 3.24
C GLU A 102 8.86 -8.23 3.07
N SER A 103 9.34 -8.08 1.84
CA SER A 103 10.49 -7.22 1.53
C SER A 103 10.18 -5.75 1.81
N GLN A 104 8.95 -5.30 1.51
CA GLN A 104 8.50 -3.95 1.85
C GLN A 104 8.40 -3.76 3.35
N MET A 105 7.84 -4.74 4.07
CA MET A 105 7.76 -4.70 5.53
C MET A 105 9.16 -4.57 6.15
N TYR A 106 10.13 -5.37 5.69
CA TYR A 106 11.52 -5.29 6.10
C TYR A 106 12.09 -3.87 5.90
N VAL A 107 11.98 -3.30 4.69
CA VAL A 107 12.51 -1.96 4.39
C VAL A 107 11.79 -0.88 5.21
N SER A 108 10.46 -0.96 5.35
CA SER A 108 9.68 -0.02 6.17
C SER A 108 10.08 -0.05 7.65
N TYR A 109 10.35 -1.23 8.20
CA TYR A 109 10.80 -1.37 9.59
C TYR A 109 12.16 -0.71 9.80
N HIS A 110 13.09 -0.92 8.86
CA HIS A 110 14.38 -0.25 8.88
C HIS A 110 14.28 1.25 8.67
N ALA A 111 13.39 1.72 7.79
CA ALA A 111 13.11 3.15 7.62
C ALA A 111 12.63 3.78 8.94
N LEU A 112 11.72 3.13 9.65
CA LEU A 112 11.25 3.57 10.97
C LEU A 112 12.36 3.58 12.02
N HIS A 113 13.19 2.54 12.06
CA HIS A 113 14.34 2.48 12.96
C HIS A 113 15.31 3.65 12.71
N VAL A 114 15.61 3.94 11.44
CA VAL A 114 16.43 5.10 11.06
C VAL A 114 15.76 6.39 11.49
N ALA A 115 14.44 6.54 11.25
CA ALA A 115 13.68 7.75 11.62
C ALA A 115 13.73 8.05 13.12
N VAL A 116 13.58 7.04 13.96
CA VAL A 116 13.72 7.16 15.43
C VAL A 116 15.14 7.49 15.83
N SER A 117 16.13 6.85 15.19
CA SER A 117 17.55 7.07 15.49
C SER A 117 17.98 8.51 15.22
N ILE A 118 17.42 9.14 14.17
CA ILE A 118 17.68 10.55 13.85
C ILE A 118 16.70 11.52 14.54
N GLY A 119 15.78 11.02 15.38
CA GLY A 119 14.90 11.80 16.25
C GLY A 119 13.66 12.43 15.59
N LEU A 120 13.24 11.97 14.41
CA LEU A 120 12.04 12.49 13.74
C LEU A 120 10.76 12.23 14.54
N ASP A 121 10.73 11.13 15.30
CA ASP A 121 9.63 10.72 16.18
C ASP A 121 9.38 11.68 17.34
N LYS A 122 10.29 12.63 17.60
CA LYS A 122 10.23 13.56 18.74
C LYS A 122 9.91 15.01 18.34
N LEU A 123 9.71 15.27 17.05
CA LEU A 123 9.47 16.62 16.52
C LEU A 123 8.02 17.09 16.76
N ALA A 124 7.76 17.61 17.95
CA ALA A 124 6.42 18.04 18.38
C ALA A 124 5.94 19.37 17.76
N VAL A 125 6.86 20.21 17.27
CA VAL A 125 6.56 21.50 16.63
C VAL A 125 7.37 21.61 15.36
N LEU A 126 6.72 21.96 14.25
CA LEU A 126 7.35 21.99 12.93
C LEU A 126 6.84 23.18 12.12
N ASP A 127 7.77 23.99 11.60
CA ASP A 127 7.45 25.01 10.60
C ASP A 127 7.30 24.34 9.22
N ALA A 128 6.35 24.81 8.42
CA ALA A 128 6.14 24.37 7.04
C ALA A 128 7.38 24.59 6.15
N HIS A 129 8.25 25.54 6.51
CA HIS A 129 9.51 25.82 5.80
C HIS A 129 10.71 25.05 6.35
N SER A 130 10.52 24.18 7.35
CA SER A 130 11.59 23.35 7.89
C SER A 130 12.03 22.29 6.88
N ASP A 131 13.34 22.05 6.79
CA ASP A 131 13.91 20.92 6.02
C ASP A 131 13.38 19.55 6.51
N ASP A 132 12.89 19.49 7.75
CA ASP A 132 12.31 18.30 8.37
C ASP A 132 10.80 18.17 8.08
N PHE A 133 10.14 19.16 7.47
CA PHE A 133 8.70 19.11 7.14
C PHE A 133 8.34 17.89 6.29
N GLY A 134 9.03 17.71 5.16
CA GLY A 134 8.83 16.55 4.30
C GLY A 134 9.23 15.22 4.96
N LEU A 135 10.17 15.24 5.91
CA LEU A 135 10.61 14.05 6.62
C LEU A 135 9.58 13.58 7.64
N VAL A 136 8.92 14.50 8.34
CA VAL A 136 7.84 14.15 9.28
C VAL A 136 6.62 13.61 8.54
N ILE A 137 6.29 14.15 7.35
CA ILE A 137 5.28 13.54 6.47
C ILE A 137 5.68 12.11 6.10
N ALA A 138 6.92 11.92 5.64
CA ALA A 138 7.43 10.59 5.28
C ALA A 138 7.42 9.61 6.47
N LEU A 139 7.73 10.07 7.69
CA LEU A 139 7.65 9.26 8.91
C LEU A 139 6.23 8.69 9.10
N TRP A 140 5.22 9.56 9.07
CA TRP A 140 3.83 9.15 9.24
C TRP A 140 3.33 8.26 8.12
N GLU A 141 3.72 8.54 6.88
CA GLU A 141 3.43 7.71 5.71
C GLU A 141 3.99 6.29 5.86
N ILE A 142 5.26 6.19 6.26
CA ILE A 142 5.93 4.90 6.48
C ILE A 142 5.33 4.15 7.66
N TRP A 143 5.04 4.84 8.75
CA TRP A 143 4.38 4.24 9.90
C TRP A 143 3.00 3.71 9.53
N SER A 144 2.24 4.46 8.74
CA SER A 144 0.91 4.04 8.29
C SER A 144 0.97 2.82 7.36
N ALA A 145 1.90 2.81 6.39
CA ALA A 145 2.16 1.65 5.55
C ALA A 145 2.59 0.43 6.37
N THR A 146 3.38 0.65 7.42
CA THR A 146 3.83 -0.38 8.35
C THR A 146 2.66 -0.99 9.13
N CYS A 147 1.72 -0.19 9.69
CA CYS A 147 0.53 -0.74 10.34
C CYS A 147 -0.26 -1.66 9.39
N MET A 148 -0.42 -1.27 8.12
CA MET A 148 -1.13 -2.08 7.13
C MET A 148 -0.41 -3.40 6.82
N LEU A 149 0.89 -3.37 6.51
CA LEU A 149 1.69 -4.58 6.26
C LEU A 149 1.73 -5.50 7.48
N SER A 150 1.88 -4.92 8.67
CA SER A 150 1.94 -5.66 9.94
C SER A 150 0.60 -6.35 10.24
N SER A 151 -0.52 -5.66 10.03
CA SER A 151 -1.86 -6.24 10.17
C SER A 151 -2.13 -7.36 9.15
N PHE A 152 -1.64 -7.21 7.92
CA PHE A 152 -1.74 -8.24 6.89
C PHE A 152 -0.96 -9.52 7.25
N HIS A 153 0.26 -9.36 7.75
CA HIS A 153 1.11 -10.48 8.18
C HIS A 153 0.77 -11.01 9.59
N GLY A 154 -0.14 -10.36 10.32
CA GLY A 154 -0.54 -10.76 11.67
C GLY A 154 0.57 -10.57 12.71
N VAL A 155 1.38 -9.53 12.56
CA VAL A 155 2.51 -9.19 13.45
C VAL A 155 2.40 -7.76 13.93
N LEU A 156 2.91 -7.44 15.12
CA LEU A 156 2.86 -6.08 15.66
C LEU A 156 3.77 -5.12 14.89
N PRO A 157 3.35 -3.85 14.70
CA PRO A 157 4.22 -2.81 14.15
C PRO A 157 5.46 -2.62 15.06
N PRO A 158 6.60 -2.17 14.51
CA PRO A 158 7.84 -2.03 15.27
C PRO A 158 7.83 -0.82 16.22
N ILE A 159 6.92 0.14 15.99
CA ILE A 159 6.75 1.33 16.83
C ILE A 159 5.25 1.51 17.11
N LYS A 160 4.91 1.65 18.40
CA LYS A 160 3.54 1.91 18.82
C LYS A 160 3.18 3.37 18.59
N ARG A 161 1.91 3.63 18.30
CA ARG A 161 1.41 5.00 18.08
C ARG A 161 1.74 5.95 19.22
N GLU A 162 1.67 5.46 20.45
CA GLU A 162 1.91 6.23 21.68
C GLU A 162 3.37 6.68 21.86
N ASP A 163 4.32 5.99 21.22
CA ASP A 163 5.74 6.32 21.28
C ASP A 163 6.12 7.44 20.30
N ILE A 164 5.30 7.68 19.28
CA ILE A 164 5.52 8.75 18.30
C ILE A 164 4.97 10.06 18.85
N LYS A 165 5.88 10.99 19.17
CA LYS A 165 5.58 12.35 19.65
C LYS A 165 5.65 13.41 18.54
N ALA A 166 5.98 13.01 17.32
CA ALA A 166 5.99 13.87 16.15
C ALA A 166 4.62 14.52 15.96
N THR A 167 4.58 15.76 15.46
CA THR A 167 3.32 16.44 15.19
C THR A 167 2.56 15.78 14.03
N LEU A 168 1.23 15.72 14.17
CA LEU A 168 0.29 15.44 13.07
C LEU A 168 -0.39 16.70 12.54
N ASP A 169 -0.21 17.82 13.22
CA ASP A 169 -0.72 19.13 12.81
C ASP A 169 0.25 19.72 11.77
N LEU A 170 0.14 19.23 10.54
CA LEU A 170 0.96 19.61 9.40
C LEU A 170 0.12 20.44 8.44
N ASN A 171 0.62 21.63 8.10
CA ASN A 171 -0.01 22.56 7.16
C ASN A 171 0.17 22.08 5.69
N ILE A 172 -0.38 20.91 5.36
CA ILE A 172 -0.32 20.32 4.01
C ILE A 172 -1.34 21.02 3.11
N VAL A 173 -0.89 21.55 1.98
CA VAL A 173 -1.72 22.22 0.98
C VAL A 173 -1.78 21.35 -0.29
N PRO A 174 -2.96 21.15 -0.91
CA PRO A 174 -4.29 21.68 -0.54
C PRO A 174 -4.95 20.95 0.65
N GLU A 175 -6.03 21.53 1.20
CA GLU A 175 -6.79 20.98 2.34
C GLU A 175 -7.25 19.53 2.12
N TYR A 176 -7.59 19.17 0.87
CA TYR A 176 -7.89 17.79 0.47
C TYR A 176 -6.76 16.84 0.86
N ALA A 177 -5.50 17.20 0.60
CA ALA A 177 -4.33 16.38 0.89
C ALA A 177 -4.07 16.27 2.40
N SER A 178 -4.29 17.35 3.16
CA SER A 178 -4.23 17.32 4.62
C SER A 178 -5.27 16.38 5.23
N THR A 179 -6.53 16.50 4.77
CA THR A 179 -7.63 15.66 5.24
C THR A 179 -7.40 14.19 4.90
N PHE A 180 -6.96 13.91 3.66
CA PHE A 180 -6.57 12.57 3.23
C PHE A 180 -5.48 11.97 4.12
N PHE A 181 -4.39 12.72 4.35
CA PHE A 181 -3.28 12.29 5.19
C PHE A 181 -3.71 11.98 6.63
N GLN A 182 -4.53 12.82 7.23
CA GLN A 182 -5.07 12.57 8.58
C GLN A 182 -5.95 11.32 8.63
N LEU A 183 -6.85 11.14 7.66
CA LEU A 183 -7.69 9.94 7.57
C LEU A 183 -6.85 8.67 7.44
N ARG A 184 -5.78 8.76 6.64
CA ARG A 184 -4.82 7.67 6.45
C ARG A 184 -4.17 7.27 7.78
N VAL A 185 -3.57 8.22 8.49
CA VAL A 185 -2.95 7.96 9.81
C VAL A 185 -3.96 7.34 10.79
N GLN A 186 -5.19 7.86 10.85
CA GLN A 186 -6.21 7.35 11.76
C GLN A 186 -6.70 5.93 11.41
N LEU A 187 -6.79 5.60 10.11
CA LEU A 187 -7.07 4.23 9.69
C LEU A 187 -5.91 3.29 10.02
N ALA A 188 -4.66 3.75 9.89
CA ALA A 188 -3.49 2.98 10.32
C ALA A 188 -3.51 2.71 11.83
N GLU A 189 -3.90 3.68 12.66
CA GLU A 189 -4.09 3.48 14.10
C GLU A 189 -5.09 2.34 14.38
N LEU A 190 -6.22 2.31 13.67
CA LEU A 190 -7.20 1.22 13.82
C LEU A 190 -6.66 -0.13 13.33
N LEU A 191 -5.90 -0.18 12.23
CA LEU A 191 -5.23 -1.41 11.77
C LEU A 191 -4.24 -1.93 12.81
N CYS A 192 -3.50 -1.03 13.43
CA CYS A 192 -2.59 -1.36 14.53
C CYS A 192 -3.36 -1.96 15.74
N GLN A 193 -4.55 -1.43 16.08
CA GLN A 193 -5.43 -2.01 17.12
C GLN A 193 -6.03 -3.37 16.73
N VAL A 194 -6.26 -3.63 15.45
CA VAL A 194 -6.71 -4.95 14.98
C VAL A 194 -5.65 -6.02 15.22
N THR A 195 -4.39 -5.69 14.96
CA THR A 195 -3.27 -6.62 15.16
C THR A 195 -3.11 -7.04 16.63
N THR A 196 -3.38 -6.13 17.57
CA THR A 196 -3.28 -6.44 19.02
C THR A 196 -4.36 -7.42 19.48
N ILE A 197 -5.50 -7.53 18.79
CA ILE A 197 -6.53 -8.56 19.08
C ILE A 197 -5.95 -9.97 18.98
N SER A 198 -5.04 -10.19 18.02
CA SER A 198 -4.34 -11.47 17.83
C SER A 198 -3.19 -11.69 18.83
N HIS A 199 -2.88 -10.69 19.67
CA HIS A 199 -1.79 -10.69 20.65
C HIS A 199 -2.33 -10.37 22.07
N PRO A 200 -2.87 -11.38 22.78
CA PRO A 200 -3.64 -11.20 24.03
C PRO A 200 -2.99 -10.45 25.20
N PRO A 201 -1.65 -10.37 25.39
CA PRO A 201 -1.10 -9.57 26.48
C PRO A 201 -1.23 -8.06 26.27
N GLU A 202 -1.58 -7.59 25.06
CA GLU A 202 -1.71 -6.16 24.78
C GLU A 202 -3.14 -5.65 25.02
N ALA A 203 -3.24 -4.47 25.63
CA ALA A 203 -4.50 -3.76 25.74
C ALA A 203 -5.02 -3.45 24.34
N HIS A 204 -6.23 -3.91 24.02
CA HIS A 204 -6.88 -3.65 22.75
C HIS A 204 -8.16 -2.84 22.96
N MET A 205 -8.45 -1.98 22.00
CA MET A 205 -9.69 -1.24 21.92
C MET A 205 -10.89 -2.21 21.93
N SER A 206 -11.96 -1.85 22.66
CA SER A 206 -13.18 -2.66 22.61
C SER A 206 -13.82 -2.59 21.22
N ASP A 207 -14.51 -3.66 20.82
CA ASP A 207 -15.21 -3.73 19.54
C ASP A 207 -16.25 -2.59 19.38
N ALA A 208 -16.90 -2.16 20.46
CA ALA A 208 -17.83 -1.02 20.42
C ALA A 208 -17.13 0.33 20.19
N GLU A 209 -15.89 0.51 20.67
CA GLU A 209 -15.07 1.69 20.40
C GLU A 209 -14.54 1.68 18.97
N MET A 210 -14.02 0.53 18.50
CA MET A 210 -13.53 0.33 17.14
C MET A 210 -14.59 0.70 16.11
N ARG A 211 -15.82 0.21 16.28
CA ARG A 211 -16.94 0.52 15.38
C ARG A 211 -17.30 2.01 15.38
N ARG A 212 -17.31 2.66 16.54
CA ARG A 212 -17.61 4.10 16.64
C ARG A 212 -16.54 4.93 15.95
N ALA A 213 -15.27 4.61 16.18
CA ALA A 213 -14.15 5.27 15.51
C ALA A 213 -14.25 5.10 13.99
N LEU A 214 -14.49 3.87 13.52
CA LEU A 214 -14.60 3.60 12.08
C LEU A 214 -15.79 4.32 11.43
N MET A 215 -16.96 4.37 12.08
CA MET A 215 -18.11 5.12 11.58
C MET A 215 -17.80 6.62 11.42
N ALA A 216 -17.08 7.22 12.38
CA ALA A 216 -16.68 8.61 12.29
C ALA A 216 -15.70 8.86 11.12
N LEU A 217 -14.76 7.94 10.89
CA LEU A 217 -13.84 8.01 9.75
C LEU A 217 -14.57 7.84 8.42
N MET A 218 -15.53 6.91 8.33
CA MET A 218 -16.34 6.71 7.13
C MET A 218 -17.12 7.97 6.74
N LEU A 219 -17.73 8.67 7.70
CA LEU A 219 -18.42 9.92 7.42
C LEU A 219 -17.48 10.98 6.84
N ARG A 220 -16.26 11.10 7.39
CA ARG A 220 -15.25 12.03 6.89
C ARG A 220 -14.71 11.63 5.52
N MET A 221 -14.57 10.34 5.24
CA MET A 221 -14.21 9.84 3.90
C MET A 221 -15.28 10.22 2.88
N ASN A 222 -16.57 10.02 3.18
CA ASN A 222 -17.66 10.41 2.28
C ASN A 222 -17.63 11.93 2.00
N ASN A 223 -17.42 12.76 3.02
CA ASN A 223 -17.28 14.21 2.84
C ASN A 223 -16.06 14.59 1.98
N LEU A 224 -15.00 13.78 1.98
CA LEU A 224 -13.82 13.99 1.14
C LEU A 224 -14.09 13.59 -0.32
N GLU A 225 -14.89 12.55 -0.56
CA GLU A 225 -15.36 12.14 -1.90
C GLU A 225 -16.20 13.24 -2.58
N GLU A 226 -17.00 13.99 -1.81
CA GLU A 226 -17.79 15.12 -2.31
C GLU A 226 -16.93 16.31 -2.78
N GLN A 227 -15.62 16.32 -2.44
CA GLN A 227 -14.68 17.39 -2.77
C GLN A 227 -13.78 17.07 -3.96
N TYR A 228 -14.11 16.03 -4.75
CA TYR A 228 -13.33 15.72 -5.93
C TYR A 228 -13.24 16.89 -6.91
N ALA A 229 -12.05 17.05 -7.49
CA ALA A 229 -11.80 18.03 -8.53
C ALA A 229 -12.67 17.75 -9.76
N THR A 230 -12.99 18.79 -10.51
CA THR A 230 -13.80 18.67 -11.73
C THR A 230 -12.99 18.28 -12.96
N ASP A 231 -11.67 18.46 -12.94
CA ASP A 231 -10.80 18.02 -14.02
C ASP A 231 -10.58 16.50 -13.95
N GLU A 232 -10.71 15.84 -15.10
CA GLU A 232 -10.69 14.37 -15.22
C GLU A 232 -9.43 13.74 -14.60
N HIS A 233 -8.26 14.34 -14.83
CA HIS A 233 -7.00 13.78 -14.36
C HIS A 233 -6.90 13.80 -12.83
N THR A 234 -7.18 14.95 -12.19
CA THR A 234 -7.13 15.07 -10.73
C THR A 234 -8.26 14.29 -10.08
N PHE A 235 -9.46 14.30 -10.66
CA PHE A 235 -10.59 13.48 -10.22
C PHE A 235 -10.18 12.01 -10.12
N LYS A 236 -9.64 11.43 -11.20
CA LYS A 236 -9.26 10.01 -11.23
C LYS A 236 -8.17 9.68 -10.24
N ARG A 237 -7.20 10.58 -10.05
CA ARG A 237 -6.16 10.42 -9.02
C ARG A 237 -6.75 10.42 -7.61
N GLN A 238 -7.66 11.34 -7.31
CA GLN A 238 -8.33 11.41 -6.01
C GLN A 238 -9.20 10.19 -5.75
N GLU A 239 -9.89 9.70 -6.78
CA GLU A 239 -10.71 8.48 -6.73
C GLU A 239 -9.86 7.24 -6.34
N LEU A 240 -8.65 7.13 -6.87
CA LEU A 240 -7.68 6.06 -6.51
C LEU A 240 -7.14 6.19 -5.08
N LEU A 241 -6.89 7.43 -4.63
CA LEU A 241 -6.46 7.68 -3.26
C LEU A 241 -7.56 7.28 -2.28
N ILE A 242 -8.81 7.65 -2.55
CA ILE A 242 -9.94 7.22 -1.73
C ILE A 242 -10.09 5.70 -1.75
N LEU A 243 -9.88 5.03 -2.89
CA LEU A 243 -9.89 3.58 -2.96
C LEU A 243 -8.88 2.95 -1.99
N GLU A 244 -7.71 3.58 -1.79
CA GLU A 244 -6.76 3.16 -0.76
C GLU A 244 -7.39 3.21 0.65
N LEU A 245 -8.01 4.34 1.02
CA LEU A 245 -8.66 4.49 2.34
C LEU A 245 -9.80 3.48 2.51
N LYS A 246 -10.59 3.23 1.45
CA LYS A 246 -11.65 2.22 1.46
C LYS A 246 -11.10 0.82 1.66
N CYS A 247 -9.96 0.49 1.07
CA CYS A 247 -9.26 -0.76 1.32
C CYS A 247 -8.81 -0.86 2.78
N TRP A 248 -8.23 0.20 3.36
CA TRP A 248 -7.79 0.20 4.76
C TRP A 248 -8.97 0.03 5.72
N LYS A 249 -10.05 0.79 5.50
CA LYS A 249 -11.33 0.66 6.21
C LYS A 249 -11.87 -0.76 6.15
N SER A 250 -11.85 -1.36 4.95
CA SER A 250 -12.33 -2.73 4.74
C SER A 250 -11.46 -3.75 5.46
N GLN A 251 -10.14 -3.59 5.44
CA GLN A 251 -9.21 -4.43 6.20
C GLN A 251 -9.50 -4.35 7.71
N VAL A 252 -9.68 -3.16 8.28
CA VAL A 252 -10.07 -3.00 9.69
C VAL A 252 -11.35 -3.76 10.00
N ASN A 253 -12.40 -3.57 9.21
CA ASN A 253 -13.70 -4.25 9.39
C ASN A 253 -13.59 -5.77 9.30
N MET A 254 -12.91 -6.27 8.26
CA MET A 254 -12.77 -7.69 8.01
C MET A 254 -11.99 -8.37 9.13
N LEU A 255 -10.82 -7.84 9.47
CA LEU A 255 -9.91 -8.45 10.43
C LEU A 255 -10.43 -8.34 11.87
N SER A 256 -11.01 -7.20 12.27
CA SER A 256 -11.65 -7.07 13.61
C SER A 256 -12.85 -8.01 13.79
N SER A 257 -13.60 -8.25 12.72
CA SER A 257 -14.78 -9.13 12.76
C SER A 257 -14.46 -10.60 12.51
N LEU A 258 -13.23 -10.92 12.08
CA LEU A 258 -12.82 -12.28 11.71
C LEU A 258 -12.98 -13.29 12.86
N PRO A 259 -12.59 -12.99 14.12
CA PRO A 259 -12.79 -13.92 15.23
C PRO A 259 -14.27 -14.27 15.45
N SER A 260 -15.15 -13.26 15.38
CA SER A 260 -16.60 -13.46 15.52
C SER A 260 -17.19 -14.28 14.38
N MET A 261 -16.64 -14.14 13.17
CA MET A 261 -17.02 -14.95 12.01
C MET A 261 -16.64 -16.41 12.20
N VAL A 262 -15.40 -16.68 12.64
CA VAL A 262 -14.92 -18.05 12.91
C VAL A 262 -15.74 -18.72 14.00
N LEU A 263 -16.16 -17.97 15.03
CA LEU A 263 -17.06 -18.45 16.08
C LEU A 263 -18.54 -18.52 15.67
N LYS A 264 -18.88 -18.24 14.41
CA LYS A 264 -20.25 -18.22 13.86
C LYS A 264 -21.20 -17.28 14.60
N VAL A 265 -20.68 -16.22 15.22
CA VAL A 265 -21.46 -15.21 15.94
C VAL A 265 -22.08 -14.20 14.97
N ASN A 266 -21.35 -13.81 13.93
CA ASN A 266 -21.86 -12.92 12.88
C ASN A 266 -21.07 -13.08 11.57
N VAL A 267 -21.61 -12.56 10.46
CA VAL A 267 -21.01 -12.65 9.12
C VAL A 267 -20.46 -11.33 8.60
N ARG A 268 -20.15 -10.37 9.48
CA ARG A 268 -19.78 -9.01 9.07
C ARG A 268 -18.51 -8.94 8.23
N ALA A 269 -17.50 -9.74 8.60
CA ALA A 269 -16.27 -9.84 7.82
C ALA A 269 -16.57 -10.27 6.38
N VAL A 270 -17.49 -11.23 6.20
CA VAL A 270 -17.90 -11.73 4.89
C VAL A 270 -18.65 -10.66 4.10
N VAL A 271 -19.58 -9.93 4.73
CA VAL A 271 -20.33 -8.84 4.08
C VAL A 271 -19.37 -7.77 3.57
N GLU A 272 -18.40 -7.37 4.40
CA GLU A 272 -17.39 -6.39 3.98
C GLU A 272 -16.51 -6.91 2.85
N ALA A 273 -16.05 -8.16 2.93
CA ALA A 273 -15.25 -8.80 1.88
C ALA A 273 -15.98 -8.80 0.52
N ARG A 274 -17.28 -9.11 0.51
CA ARG A 274 -18.10 -9.08 -0.71
C ARG A 274 -18.22 -7.67 -1.28
N ASN A 275 -18.41 -6.67 -0.43
CA ASN A 275 -18.56 -5.28 -0.87
C ASN A 275 -17.26 -4.76 -1.49
N ILE A 276 -16.13 -4.93 -0.81
CA ILE A 276 -14.85 -4.43 -1.31
C ILE A 276 -14.38 -5.16 -2.57
N ILE A 277 -14.67 -6.46 -2.73
CA ILE A 277 -14.36 -7.18 -3.99
C ILE A 277 -15.15 -6.60 -5.16
N LYS A 278 -16.43 -6.30 -4.99
CA LYS A 278 -17.25 -5.68 -6.05
C LYS A 278 -16.73 -4.29 -6.41
N GLU A 279 -16.36 -3.51 -5.42
CA GLU A 279 -15.79 -2.18 -5.61
C GLU A 279 -14.43 -2.25 -6.33
N LEU A 280 -13.52 -3.13 -5.89
CA LEU A 280 -12.25 -3.37 -6.58
C LEU A 280 -12.47 -3.86 -8.01
N TRP A 281 -13.49 -4.70 -8.26
CA TRP A 281 -13.84 -5.11 -9.61
C TRP A 281 -14.31 -3.93 -10.47
N SER A 282 -15.11 -2.99 -9.95
CA SER A 282 -15.49 -1.80 -10.74
C SER A 282 -14.29 -0.94 -11.14
N TYR A 283 -13.21 -0.97 -10.37
CA TYR A 283 -11.99 -0.22 -10.67
C TYR A 283 -10.98 -0.96 -11.56
N TYR A 284 -10.87 -2.28 -11.38
CA TYR A 284 -9.80 -3.09 -11.98
C TYR A 284 -10.30 -4.19 -12.93
N ASN A 285 -11.57 -4.17 -13.32
CA ASN A 285 -12.04 -5.12 -14.33
C ASN A 285 -11.39 -4.83 -15.71
N PRO A 286 -11.22 -5.87 -16.54
CA PRO A 286 -10.68 -5.75 -17.90
C PRO A 286 -11.27 -4.64 -18.75
N ASP A 287 -12.60 -4.54 -18.79
CA ASP A 287 -13.33 -3.65 -19.70
C ASP A 287 -13.13 -2.19 -19.31
N SER A 288 -13.20 -1.89 -18.02
CA SER A 288 -12.85 -0.57 -17.47
C SER A 288 -11.38 -0.21 -17.71
N ILE A 289 -10.50 -1.19 -17.92
CA ILE A 289 -9.12 -0.89 -18.33
C ILE A 289 -9.07 -0.50 -19.82
N VAL A 290 -9.84 -1.18 -20.67
CA VAL A 290 -9.89 -0.93 -22.13
C VAL A 290 -10.42 0.46 -22.46
N GLU A 291 -11.46 0.92 -21.75
CA GLU A 291 -12.22 2.14 -22.06
C GLU A 291 -11.50 3.47 -21.77
N GLY A 292 -10.26 3.42 -21.25
CA GLY A 292 -9.55 4.62 -20.77
C GLY A 292 -9.25 4.52 -19.27
N SER A 293 -8.55 3.45 -18.89
CA SER A 293 -8.40 2.99 -17.52
C SER A 293 -8.06 4.05 -16.47
N MET A 294 -8.56 3.84 -15.26
CA MET A 294 -7.94 4.38 -14.04
C MET A 294 -6.44 4.12 -13.94
N LEU A 295 -5.92 3.00 -14.49
CA LEU A 295 -4.49 2.69 -14.51
C LEU A 295 -3.68 3.73 -15.29
N ALA A 296 -4.26 4.40 -16.29
CA ALA A 296 -3.62 5.48 -17.02
C ALA A 296 -3.48 6.76 -16.15
N HIS A 297 -4.42 6.95 -15.22
CA HIS A 297 -4.44 8.07 -14.26
C HIS A 297 -3.76 7.77 -12.93
N LEU A 298 -3.45 6.49 -12.65
CA LEU A 298 -2.50 6.12 -11.62
C LEU A 298 -1.18 6.83 -11.95
N ASP A 299 -0.71 7.66 -11.05
CA ASP A 299 0.69 8.03 -11.03
C ASP A 299 1.43 6.84 -10.40
N TRP A 300 2.01 5.94 -11.20
CA TRP A 300 2.62 4.68 -10.70
C TRP A 300 3.89 4.92 -9.86
N ASN A 301 4.25 6.17 -9.57
CA ASN A 301 5.10 6.45 -8.41
C ASN A 301 4.37 6.09 -7.11
N PHE A 302 3.04 6.21 -7.09
CA PHE A 302 2.15 5.64 -6.09
C PHE A 302 1.74 4.24 -6.53
N THR A 303 2.66 3.30 -6.43
CA THR A 303 2.32 1.87 -6.51
C THR A 303 1.69 1.36 -5.21
N TYR A 304 1.74 2.17 -4.13
CA TYR A 304 1.09 1.85 -2.87
C TYR A 304 -0.43 1.62 -2.96
N PRO A 305 -1.27 2.33 -3.74
CA PRO A 305 -2.69 2.04 -3.84
C PRO A 305 -2.93 0.68 -4.49
N LEU A 306 -2.14 0.34 -5.52
CA LEU A 306 -2.19 -0.98 -6.15
C LEU A 306 -1.78 -2.08 -5.17
N ARG A 307 -0.70 -1.86 -4.40
CA ARG A 307 -0.30 -2.74 -3.29
C ARG A 307 -1.43 -2.93 -2.30
N THR A 308 -1.98 -1.83 -1.80
CA THR A 308 -3.07 -1.83 -0.82
C THR A 308 -4.29 -2.58 -1.37
N ALA A 309 -4.67 -2.33 -2.63
CA ALA A 309 -5.75 -3.04 -3.30
C ALA A 309 -5.47 -4.54 -3.43
N THR A 310 -4.24 -4.91 -3.76
CA THR A 310 -3.81 -6.33 -3.88
C THR A 310 -3.88 -7.04 -2.53
N ILE A 311 -3.36 -6.42 -1.47
CA ILE A 311 -3.43 -6.92 -0.09
C ILE A 311 -4.89 -7.05 0.36
N CYS A 312 -5.71 -6.05 0.06
CA CYS A 312 -7.13 -6.05 0.43
C CYS A 312 -7.92 -7.12 -0.32
N ALA A 313 -7.66 -7.29 -1.63
CA ALA A 313 -8.28 -8.33 -2.45
C ALA A 313 -7.94 -9.73 -1.92
N PHE A 314 -6.66 -9.97 -1.61
CA PHE A 314 -6.24 -11.24 -1.02
C PHE A 314 -6.88 -11.48 0.35
N THR A 315 -6.89 -10.46 1.22
CA THR A 315 -7.51 -10.55 2.55
C THR A 315 -9.00 -10.86 2.45
N ALA A 316 -9.74 -10.14 1.59
CA ALA A 316 -11.16 -10.37 1.36
C ALA A 316 -11.43 -11.77 0.81
N THR A 317 -10.63 -12.23 -0.13
CA THR A 317 -10.78 -13.57 -0.71
C THR A 317 -10.44 -14.67 0.30
N THR A 318 -9.47 -14.43 1.19
CA THR A 318 -9.14 -15.31 2.32
C THR A 318 -10.30 -15.40 3.32
N VAL A 319 -10.93 -14.27 3.66
CA VAL A 319 -12.13 -14.23 4.52
C VAL A 319 -13.26 -15.06 3.91
N ILE A 320 -13.52 -14.90 2.60
CA ILE A 320 -14.53 -15.68 1.89
C ILE A 320 -14.17 -17.17 1.86
N SER A 321 -12.90 -17.51 1.59
CA SER A 321 -12.42 -18.90 1.61
C SER A 321 -12.69 -19.56 2.96
N ARG A 322 -12.31 -18.90 4.06
CA ARG A 322 -12.58 -19.40 5.43
C ARG A 322 -14.08 -19.55 5.71
N PHE A 323 -14.90 -18.65 5.20
CA PHE A 323 -16.35 -18.76 5.34
C PHE A 323 -16.90 -19.96 4.57
N ILE A 324 -16.44 -20.21 3.34
CA ILE A 324 -16.79 -21.40 2.55
C ILE A 324 -16.40 -22.66 3.31
N SER A 325 -15.16 -22.77 3.79
CA SER A 325 -14.70 -23.94 4.56
C SER A 325 -15.48 -24.16 5.86
N SER A 326 -16.09 -23.10 6.42
CA SER A 326 -16.90 -23.20 7.64
C SER A 326 -18.35 -23.65 7.42
N GLU A 327 -18.85 -23.59 6.19
CA GLU A 327 -20.26 -23.82 5.84
C GLU A 327 -20.42 -24.97 4.83
N ALA A 328 -21.01 -26.08 5.28
CA ALA A 328 -21.07 -27.33 4.51
C ALA A 328 -21.82 -27.26 3.16
N TYR A 329 -22.63 -26.22 2.94
CA TYR A 329 -23.40 -26.03 1.71
C TYR A 329 -22.72 -25.11 0.69
N LEU A 330 -21.60 -24.48 1.05
CA LEU A 330 -20.85 -23.61 0.15
C LEU A 330 -19.74 -24.41 -0.53
N THR A 331 -19.52 -24.11 -1.81
CA THR A 331 -18.37 -24.61 -2.58
C THR A 331 -17.55 -23.43 -3.08
N TYR A 332 -16.36 -23.70 -3.60
CA TYR A 332 -15.53 -22.67 -4.22
C TYR A 332 -16.08 -22.15 -5.56
N ASP A 333 -17.20 -22.65 -6.05
CA ASP A 333 -17.97 -22.04 -7.14
C ASP A 333 -18.75 -20.79 -6.68
N TYR A 334 -18.67 -20.46 -5.39
CA TYR A 334 -19.26 -19.27 -4.80
C TYR A 334 -18.85 -18.01 -5.57
N PHE A 335 -19.85 -17.27 -6.07
CA PHE A 335 -19.64 -16.18 -7.03
C PHE A 335 -18.62 -15.15 -6.54
N GLU A 336 -18.73 -14.70 -5.29
CA GLU A 336 -17.83 -13.68 -4.75
C GLU A 336 -16.40 -14.21 -4.53
N TYR A 337 -16.20 -15.51 -4.31
CA TYR A 337 -14.86 -16.11 -4.32
C TYR A 337 -14.25 -16.05 -5.72
N GLN A 338 -15.01 -16.47 -6.73
CA GLN A 338 -14.56 -16.44 -8.13
C GLN A 338 -14.26 -15.02 -8.60
N LEU A 339 -15.09 -14.05 -8.20
CA LEU A 339 -14.85 -12.63 -8.49
C LEU A 339 -13.60 -12.11 -7.77
N GLY A 340 -13.41 -12.44 -6.48
CA GLY A 340 -12.22 -12.07 -5.72
C GLY A 340 -10.94 -12.61 -6.35
N ARG A 341 -10.96 -13.88 -6.78
CA ARG A 341 -9.84 -14.50 -7.51
C ARG A 341 -9.57 -13.79 -8.84
N LYS A 342 -10.60 -13.42 -9.61
CA LYS A 342 -10.43 -12.63 -10.85
C LYS A 342 -9.81 -11.25 -10.60
N VAL A 343 -10.27 -10.53 -9.57
CA VAL A 343 -9.66 -9.26 -9.15
C VAL A 343 -8.18 -9.45 -8.84
N LEU A 344 -7.84 -10.47 -8.05
CA LEU A 344 -6.46 -10.75 -7.65
C LEU A 344 -5.58 -11.16 -8.84
N ILE A 345 -6.10 -11.93 -9.80
CA ILE A 345 -5.42 -12.23 -11.07
C ILE A 345 -5.10 -10.94 -11.81
N THR A 346 -6.07 -10.04 -11.98
CA THR A 346 -5.84 -8.77 -12.68
C THR A 346 -4.78 -7.93 -11.97
N LEU A 347 -4.89 -7.75 -10.65
CA LEU A 347 -3.95 -6.95 -9.86
C LEU A 347 -2.53 -7.53 -9.87
N THR A 348 -2.37 -8.84 -9.72
CA THR A 348 -1.05 -9.51 -9.77
C THR A 348 -0.48 -9.66 -11.19
N SER A 349 -1.31 -9.52 -12.22
CA SER A 349 -0.82 -9.33 -13.59
C SER A 349 -0.16 -7.96 -13.78
N ILE A 350 -0.59 -6.96 -13.00
CA ILE A 350 -0.06 -5.59 -13.00
C ILE A 350 1.16 -5.47 -12.08
N MET A 351 1.14 -6.11 -10.91
CA MET A 351 2.28 -6.21 -9.99
C MET A 351 2.72 -7.67 -9.80
N PRO A 352 3.55 -8.21 -10.71
CA PRO A 352 3.91 -9.62 -10.72
C PRO A 352 4.65 -10.12 -9.48
N VAL A 353 5.29 -9.21 -8.74
CA VAL A 353 6.06 -9.54 -7.53
C VAL A 353 5.21 -10.25 -6.45
N ASN A 354 3.89 -10.01 -6.46
CA ASN A 354 2.94 -10.63 -5.53
C ASN A 354 2.10 -11.77 -6.13
N LYS A 355 2.53 -12.36 -7.26
CA LYS A 355 1.83 -13.51 -7.88
C LYS A 355 1.71 -14.74 -6.96
N HIS A 356 2.60 -14.87 -5.98
CA HIS A 356 2.56 -15.95 -5.00
C HIS A 356 1.26 -15.97 -4.19
N PHE A 357 0.58 -14.82 -4.01
CA PHE A 357 -0.74 -14.75 -3.37
C PHE A 357 -1.81 -15.63 -4.03
N LEU A 358 -1.73 -15.88 -5.34
CA LEU A 358 -2.65 -16.82 -6.00
C LEU A 358 -2.38 -18.26 -5.57
N LEU A 359 -1.10 -18.63 -5.42
CA LEU A 359 -0.70 -19.95 -4.96
C LEU A 359 -1.12 -20.17 -3.50
N ASP A 360 -0.91 -19.16 -2.65
CA ASP A 360 -1.31 -19.21 -1.24
C ASP A 360 -2.83 -19.35 -1.10
N LEU A 361 -3.60 -18.66 -1.94
CA LEU A 361 -5.05 -18.77 -1.95
C LEU A 361 -5.51 -20.16 -2.43
N ASP A 362 -4.91 -20.68 -3.50
CA ASP A 362 -5.24 -21.99 -4.04
C ASP A 362 -4.89 -23.11 -3.01
N ALA A 363 -3.80 -22.95 -2.25
CA ALA A 363 -3.44 -23.89 -1.17
C ALA A 363 -4.49 -23.91 -0.02
N MET A 364 -5.18 -22.80 0.26
CA MET A 364 -6.26 -22.77 1.26
C MET A 364 -7.51 -23.55 0.82
N ARG A 365 -7.70 -23.76 -0.48
CA ARG A 365 -8.80 -24.53 -1.04
C ARG A 365 -8.66 -26.03 -0.76
N ASP A 366 -7.41 -26.47 -0.66
CA ASP A 366 -7.05 -27.88 -0.56
C ASP A 366 -6.88 -28.33 0.91
N LEU A 367 -7.16 -27.43 1.88
CA LEU A 367 -7.24 -27.66 3.34
C LEU A 367 -8.69 -27.80 3.79
#